data_AF-A0A966TDC4-F1
#
_entry.id   AF-A0A966TDC4-F1
#
_cell.length_a   1.000
_cell.length_b   1.000
_cell.length_c   1.000
_cell.angle_alpha   90.00
_cell.angle_beta   90.00
_cell.angle_gamma   90.00
#
_symmetry.space_group_name_H-M   'P 1'
#
loop_
_entity.id
_entity.type
_entity.pdbx_description
1 polymer ?
#
loop_
_entity_poly.entity_id
_entity_poly.type
_entity_poly.pdbx_seq_one_letter_code
_entity_poly.pdbx_strand_id
1 'polypeptide(L)'
;YDFLIYFNRYINFFRKKLGYEYWSLSKYLKFKVKNAVKFVSEFEKLVGNYAKQYKVDGIICGHIHHANMQYIDDIHYINDGDWVESCTALVEHFDGRLELINWIEKRQELFTENQDVEQLKIAS
;
A
#
# COMPACT_ATOMS: atom_id res chain seq x y z
N TYR A 1 12.32 11.00 -15.29
CA TYR A 1 13.69 10.96 -14.73
C TYR A 1 14.33 12.35 -14.76
N ASP A 2 14.14 13.11 -15.84
CA ASP A 2 14.72 14.45 -16.03
C ASP A 2 14.26 15.50 -15.03
N PHE A 3 13.00 15.44 -14.58
CA PHE A 3 12.45 16.36 -13.58
C PHE A 3 13.23 16.32 -12.26
N LEU A 4 13.65 15.13 -11.80
CA LEU A 4 14.44 14.97 -10.58
C LEU A 4 15.82 15.60 -10.70
N ILE A 5 16.43 15.55 -11.88
CA ILE A 5 17.75 16.15 -12.14
C ILE A 5 17.66 17.68 -12.15
N TYR A 6 16.64 18.23 -12.83
CA TYR A 6 16.40 19.67 -12.85
C TYR A 6 16.10 20.23 -11.45
N PHE A 7 15.26 19.54 -10.70
CA PHE A 7 14.91 19.93 -9.34
C PHE A 7 16.11 19.83 -8.38
N ASN A 8 16.94 18.78 -8.52
CA ASN A 8 18.17 18.64 -7.75
C ASN A 8 19.18 19.77 -8.06
N ARG A 9 19.27 20.25 -9.30
CA ARG A 9 20.10 21.42 -9.67
C ARG A 9 19.62 22.70 -9.00
N TYR A 10 18.31 22.96 -9.03
CA TYR A 10 17.72 24.15 -8.41
C TYR A 10 17.88 24.14 -6.88
N ILE A 11 17.61 23.01 -6.23
CA ILE A 11 17.82 22.86 -4.78
C ILE A 11 19.28 23.10 -4.42
N ASN A 12 20.23 22.49 -5.14
CA ASN A 12 21.65 22.68 -4.84
C ASN A 12 22.14 24.10 -5.14
N PHE A 13 21.58 24.78 -6.13
CA PHE A 13 21.88 26.19 -6.42
C PHE A 13 21.49 27.10 -5.24
N PHE A 14 20.26 26.97 -4.74
CA PHE A 14 19.81 27.75 -3.57
C PHE A 14 20.59 27.37 -2.29
N ARG A 15 20.85 26.08 -2.08
CA ARG A 15 21.65 25.61 -0.93
C ARG A 15 23.08 26.15 -0.94
N LYS A 16 23.73 26.14 -2.11
CA LYS A 16 25.08 26.70 -2.27
C LYS A 16 25.10 28.20 -2.02
N LYS A 17 24.06 28.93 -2.47
CA LYS A 17 23.90 30.37 -2.19
C LYS A 17 23.70 30.68 -0.70
N LEU A 18 23.16 29.72 0.06
CA LEU A 18 22.98 29.80 1.51
C LEU A 18 24.16 29.18 2.30
N GLY A 19 25.25 28.79 1.64
CA GLY A 19 26.46 28.26 2.29
C GLY A 19 26.40 26.77 2.69
N TYR A 20 25.36 26.05 2.27
CA TYR A 20 25.21 24.62 2.57
C TYR A 20 25.88 23.71 1.53
N GLU A 21 26.35 22.55 1.98
CA GLU A 21 26.96 21.52 1.13
C GLU A 21 25.96 20.87 0.15
N TYR A 22 26.54 20.25 -0.90
CA TYR A 22 25.84 19.50 -1.92
C TYR A 22 24.95 18.41 -1.32
N TRP A 23 23.72 18.33 -1.79
CA TRP A 23 22.72 17.38 -1.34
C TRP A 23 22.01 16.72 -2.52
N SER A 24 21.89 15.39 -2.50
CA SER A 24 21.21 14.64 -3.54
C SER A 24 19.81 14.23 -3.09
N LEU A 25 18.79 14.81 -3.74
CA LEU A 25 17.39 14.44 -3.52
C LEU A 25 17.16 12.95 -3.78
N SER A 26 17.73 12.41 -4.86
CA SER A 26 17.61 10.99 -5.20
C SER A 26 18.19 10.08 -4.12
N LYS A 27 19.34 10.45 -3.52
CA LYS A 27 19.94 9.69 -2.40
C LYS A 27 19.04 9.73 -1.17
N TYR A 28 18.47 10.89 -0.86
CA TYR A 28 17.55 11.06 0.26
C TYR A 28 16.25 10.26 0.08
N LEU A 29 15.60 10.37 -1.08
CA LEU A 29 14.40 9.61 -1.40
C LEU A 29 14.66 8.10 -1.37
N LYS A 30 15.78 7.64 -1.95
CA LYS A 30 16.18 6.23 -1.89
C LYS A 30 16.37 5.74 -0.46
N PHE A 31 16.94 6.56 0.41
CA PHE A 31 17.10 6.22 1.83
C PHE A 31 15.75 6.16 2.55
N LYS A 32 14.86 7.13 2.32
CA LYS A 32 13.50 7.15 2.88
C LYS A 32 12.69 5.92 2.46
N VAL A 33 12.70 5.58 1.18
CA VAL A 33 12.02 4.38 0.65
C VAL A 33 12.57 3.11 1.30
N LYS A 34 13.90 2.97 1.39
CA LYS A 34 14.51 1.81 2.06
C LYS A 34 14.09 1.68 3.52
N ASN A 35 14.01 2.79 4.25
CA ASN A 35 13.58 2.76 5.65
C ASN A 35 12.10 2.41 5.79
N ALA A 36 11.24 2.90 4.91
CA ALA A 36 9.82 2.55 4.90
C ALA A 36 9.63 1.04 4.63
N VAL A 37 10.29 0.50 3.60
CA VAL A 37 10.25 -0.94 3.29
C VAL A 37 10.77 -1.78 4.47
N LYS A 38 11.86 -1.33 5.10
CA LYS A 38 12.40 -1.99 6.28
C LYS A 38 11.40 -2.00 7.43
N PHE A 39 10.75 -0.87 7.69
CA PHE A 39 9.73 -0.74 8.74
C PHE A 39 8.55 -1.69 8.52
N VAL A 40 8.02 -1.76 7.28
CA VAL A 40 6.96 -2.71 6.91
C VAL A 40 7.39 -4.14 7.21
N SER A 41 8.59 -4.53 6.76
CA SER A 41 9.10 -5.90 6.98
C SER A 41 9.34 -6.23 8.46
N GLU A 42 9.80 -5.27 9.27
CA GLU A 42 9.97 -5.48 10.72
C GLU A 42 8.61 -5.62 11.41
N PHE A 43 7.61 -4.84 11.00
CA PHE A 43 6.24 -4.93 11.51
C PHE A 43 5.63 -6.30 11.20
N GLU A 44 5.69 -6.74 9.94
CA GLU A 44 5.20 -8.04 9.48
C GLU A 44 5.80 -9.22 10.26
N LYS A 45 7.11 -9.16 10.55
CA LYS A 45 7.77 -10.18 11.39
C LYS A 45 7.28 -10.14 12.84
N LEU A 46 7.12 -8.95 13.40
CA LEU A 46 6.67 -8.79 14.78
C LEU A 46 5.27 -9.39 14.93
N VAL A 47 4.32 -8.99 14.09
CA VAL A 47 2.94 -9.48 14.14
C VAL A 47 2.83 -10.98 13.85
N GLY A 48 3.63 -11.51 12.91
CA GLY A 48 3.73 -12.95 12.67
C GLY A 48 4.22 -13.73 13.90
N ASN A 49 5.22 -13.20 14.62
CA ASN A 49 5.69 -13.81 15.87
C ASN A 49 4.63 -13.76 16.97
N TYR A 50 3.88 -12.67 17.06
CA TYR A 50 2.73 -12.57 17.98
C TYR A 50 1.69 -13.65 17.67
N ALA A 51 1.28 -13.81 16.40
CA ALA A 51 0.33 -14.84 16.00
C ALA A 51 0.79 -16.26 16.41
N LYS A 52 2.07 -16.58 16.16
CA LYS A 52 2.68 -17.84 16.60
C LYS A 52 2.66 -18.02 18.11
N GLN A 53 2.98 -16.97 18.87
CA GLN A 53 2.98 -17.00 20.34
C GLN A 53 1.58 -17.29 20.90
N TYR A 54 0.53 -16.74 20.28
CA TYR A 54 -0.85 -16.96 20.68
C TYR A 54 -1.48 -18.22 20.07
N LYS A 55 -0.74 -18.97 19.25
CA LYS A 55 -1.19 -20.22 18.60
C LYS A 55 -2.46 -20.02 17.78
N VAL A 56 -2.51 -18.93 17.03
CA VAL A 56 -3.60 -18.62 16.08
C VAL A 56 -3.13 -18.86 14.65
N ASP A 57 -4.06 -19.14 13.75
CA ASP A 57 -3.78 -19.44 12.34
C ASP A 57 -3.56 -18.18 11.48
N GLY A 58 -3.92 -17.01 12.01
CA GLY A 58 -3.82 -15.75 11.28
C GLY A 58 -3.88 -14.53 12.18
N ILE A 59 -3.56 -13.38 11.60
CA ILE A 59 -3.67 -12.07 12.25
C ILE A 59 -4.19 -11.02 11.25
N ILE A 60 -5.18 -10.25 11.70
CA ILE A 60 -5.71 -9.09 11.00
C ILE A 60 -5.23 -7.84 11.75
N CYS A 61 -4.66 -6.89 11.01
CA CYS A 61 -4.12 -5.65 11.56
C CYS A 61 -4.30 -4.48 10.59
N GLY A 62 -3.86 -3.29 11.02
CA GLY A 62 -3.85 -2.06 10.22
C GLY A 62 -2.62 -1.22 10.55
N HIS A 63 -2.81 0.08 10.79
CA HIS A 63 -1.84 1.05 11.35
C HIS A 63 -0.66 1.48 10.47
N ILE A 64 -0.17 0.64 9.56
CA ILE A 64 0.98 0.98 8.70
C ILE A 64 0.57 1.52 7.32
N HIS A 65 -0.73 1.71 7.07
CA HIS A 65 -1.29 2.24 5.83
C HIS A 65 -0.82 1.48 4.57
N HIS A 66 -0.51 0.19 4.73
CA HIS A 66 -0.04 -0.68 3.65
C HIS A 66 -0.89 -1.93 3.60
N ALA A 67 -1.83 -1.97 2.66
CA ALA A 67 -2.72 -3.10 2.49
C ALA A 67 -1.95 -4.31 1.95
N ASN A 68 -2.10 -5.46 2.62
CA ASN A 68 -1.40 -6.68 2.26
C ASN A 68 -2.16 -7.91 2.77
N MET A 69 -2.18 -8.99 2.00
CA MET A 69 -2.74 -10.28 2.40
C MET A 69 -1.82 -11.37 1.89
N GLN A 70 -1.13 -12.05 2.81
CA GLN A 70 -0.16 -13.09 2.47
C GLN A 70 0.03 -14.08 3.62
N TYR A 71 0.65 -15.22 3.33
CA TYR A 71 1.12 -16.14 4.36
C TYR A 71 2.57 -15.83 4.75
N ILE A 72 2.81 -15.68 6.06
CA ILE A 72 4.15 -15.44 6.64
C ILE A 72 4.42 -16.58 7.61
N ASP A 73 5.31 -17.51 7.24
CA ASP A 73 5.63 -18.70 8.03
C ASP A 73 4.37 -19.42 8.56
N ASP A 74 3.47 -19.77 7.64
CA ASP A 74 2.18 -20.45 7.89
C ASP A 74 1.10 -19.62 8.63
N ILE A 75 1.40 -18.37 9.01
CA ILE A 75 0.41 -17.44 9.56
C ILE A 75 -0.25 -16.67 8.41
N HIS A 76 -1.59 -16.67 8.36
CA HIS A 76 -2.33 -15.81 7.45
C HIS A 76 -2.28 -14.35 7.94
N TYR A 77 -1.39 -13.55 7.36
CA TYR A 77 -1.22 -12.14 7.69
C TYR A 77 -2.10 -11.28 6.78
N ILE A 78 -2.90 -10.42 7.41
CA ILE A 78 -3.80 -9.50 6.72
C ILE A 78 -3.63 -8.10 7.31
N ASN A 79 -3.39 -7.13 6.44
CA ASN A 79 -3.44 -5.71 6.71
C ASN A 79 -4.51 -5.06 5.83
N ASP A 80 -5.50 -4.43 6.45
CA ASP A 80 -6.62 -3.80 5.75
C ASP A 80 -6.24 -2.50 5.04
N GLY A 81 -5.07 -1.93 5.37
CA GLY A 81 -4.56 -0.70 4.78
C GLY A 81 -5.23 0.54 5.34
N ASP A 82 -5.60 1.47 4.46
CA ASP A 82 -6.34 2.67 4.80
C ASP A 82 -7.28 3.11 3.67
N TRP A 83 -7.99 4.21 3.90
CA TRP A 83 -8.96 4.76 2.95
C TRP A 83 -8.39 5.91 2.13
N VAL A 84 -7.10 6.22 2.29
CA VAL A 84 -6.46 7.41 1.72
C VAL A 84 -5.39 7.02 0.72
N GLU A 85 -4.46 6.16 1.11
CA GLU A 85 -3.35 5.71 0.28
C GLU A 85 -3.67 4.40 -0.46
N SER A 86 -4.16 3.37 0.24
CA SER A 86 -4.49 2.08 -0.38
C SER A 86 -5.93 2.01 -0.88
N CYS A 87 -6.86 2.71 -0.21
CA CYS A 87 -8.29 2.68 -0.52
C CYS A 87 -8.85 1.26 -0.52
N THR A 88 -8.51 0.49 0.51
CA THR A 88 -8.85 -0.93 0.63
C THR A 88 -9.81 -1.21 1.79
N ALA A 89 -10.55 -2.31 1.68
CA ALA A 89 -11.40 -2.83 2.74
C ALA A 89 -11.24 -4.35 2.85
N LEU A 90 -11.07 -4.86 4.07
CA LEU A 90 -11.12 -6.30 4.33
C LEU A 90 -12.58 -6.72 4.50
N VAL A 91 -12.99 -7.75 3.77
CA VAL A 91 -14.31 -8.38 3.90
C VAL A 91 -14.17 -9.87 4.20
N GLU A 92 -15.10 -10.39 4.98
CA GLU A 92 -15.31 -11.82 5.20
C GLU A 92 -16.59 -12.23 4.49
N HIS A 93 -16.50 -13.24 3.63
CA HIS A 93 -17.62 -13.84 2.92
C HIS A 93 -18.35 -14.83 3.82
N PHE A 94 -19.61 -15.15 3.50
CA PHE A 94 -20.40 -16.11 4.28
C PHE A 94 -19.84 -17.54 4.30
N ASP A 95 -18.94 -17.87 3.37
CA ASP A 95 -18.20 -19.13 3.31
C ASP A 95 -16.91 -19.11 4.15
N GLY A 96 -16.62 -18.02 4.85
CA GLY A 96 -15.42 -17.81 5.66
C GLY A 96 -14.19 -17.36 4.87
N ARG A 97 -14.31 -17.12 3.55
CA ARG A 97 -13.22 -16.57 2.76
C ARG A 97 -12.97 -15.11 3.12
N LEU A 98 -11.71 -14.73 3.30
CA LEU A 98 -11.29 -13.35 3.47
C LEU A 98 -10.87 -12.76 2.12
N GLU A 99 -11.23 -11.51 1.87
CA GLU A 99 -10.87 -10.79 0.65
C GLU A 99 -10.53 -9.35 0.96
N LEU A 100 -9.43 -8.87 0.37
CA LEU A 100 -9.03 -7.47 0.44
C LEU A 100 -9.52 -6.77 -0.84
N ILE A 101 -10.55 -5.94 -0.71
CA ILE A 101 -11.15 -5.21 -1.83
C ILE A 101 -10.40 -3.89 -2.02
N ASN A 102 -9.90 -3.62 -3.22
CA ASN A 102 -9.50 -2.28 -3.63
C ASN A 102 -10.74 -1.52 -4.12
N TRP A 103 -11.15 -0.48 -3.39
CA TRP A 103 -12.39 0.24 -3.69
C TRP A 103 -12.34 1.00 -5.02
N ILE A 104 -11.18 1.50 -5.42
CA ILE A 104 -11.03 2.26 -6.68
C ILE A 104 -11.29 1.32 -7.86
N GLU A 105 -10.68 0.13 -7.83
CA GLU A 105 -10.86 -0.91 -8.84
C GLU A 105 -12.29 -1.44 -8.80
N LYS A 106 -12.78 -1.78 -7.60
CA LYS A 106 -14.12 -2.35 -7.44
C LYS A 106 -15.22 -1.43 -7.94
N ARG A 107 -15.07 -0.13 -7.69
CA ARG A 107 -16.01 0.87 -8.19
C ARG A 107 -16.03 0.93 -9.72
N GLN A 108 -14.89 0.76 -10.40
CA GLN A 108 -14.83 0.74 -11.86
C GLN A 108 -15.53 -0.48 -12.46
N GLU A 109 -15.35 -1.65 -11.86
CA GLU A 109 -16.06 -2.88 -12.24
C GLU A 109 -17.58 -2.67 -12.17
N LEU A 110 -18.06 -2.18 -11.04
CA LEU A 110 -19.49 -1.92 -10.81
C LEU A 110 -20.08 -0.91 -11.81
N PHE A 111 -19.32 0.10 -12.23
CA PHE A 111 -19.79 1.03 -13.25
C PHE A 111 -19.89 0.37 -14.63
N THR A 112 -18.94 -0.49 -14.99
CA THR A 112 -18.94 -1.20 -16.28
C THR A 112 -20.11 -2.17 -16.36
N GLU A 113 -20.33 -2.97 -15.31
CA GLU A 113 -21.44 -3.94 -15.25
C GLU A 113 -22.81 -3.26 -15.39
N ASN A 114 -23.00 -2.10 -14.75
CA ASN A 114 -24.26 -1.36 -14.85
C ASN A 114 -24.53 -0.85 -16.27
N GLN A 115 -23.49 -0.41 -17.00
CA GLN A 115 -23.63 0.04 -18.39
C GLN A 115 -24.00 -1.12 -19.32
N ASP A 116 -23.37 -2.28 -19.15
CA ASP A 116 -23.66 -3.48 -19.94
C ASP A 116 -25.11 -3.94 -19.74
N VAL A 117 -25.59 -3.94 -18.49
CA VAL A 117 -26.98 -4.30 -18.15
C VAL A 117 -27.98 -3.31 -18.74
N GLU A 118 -27.70 -2.01 -18.71
CA GLU A 118 -28.55 -1.01 -19.35
C GLU A 118 -28.59 -1.17 -20.88
N GLN A 119 -27.46 -1.45 -21.51
CA GLN A 119 -27.38 -1.65 -22.96
C GLN A 119 -28.16 -2.90 -23.41
N LEU A 120 -28.09 -3.99 -22.63
CA LEU A 120 -28.87 -5.21 -22.89
C LEU A 120 -30.38 -4.99 -22.78
N LYS A 121 -30.84 -4.16 -21.82
CA LYS A 121 -32.26 -3.80 -21.68
C LYS A 121 -32.79 -2.94 -22.83
N ILE A 122 -31.93 -2.11 -23.44
CA ILE A 122 -32.31 -1.28 -24.60
C ILE A 122 -32.33 -2.11 -25.90
N ALA A 123 -31.53 -3.18 -25.96
CA ALA A 123 -31.42 -4.06 -27.13
C ALA A 123 -32.47 -5.19 -27.18
N SER A 124 -33.27 -5.39 -26.11
CA SER A 124 -34.36 -6.37 -26.01
C SER A 124 -35.74 -5.75 -26.24
#